data_AF-A0A8C9X9P4-F1
#
_entry.id   AF-A0A8C9X9P4-F1
#
_cell.length_a   1.000
_cell.length_b   1.000
_cell.length_c   1.000
_cell.angle_alpha   90.00
_cell.angle_beta   90.00
_cell.angle_gamma   90.00
#
_symmetry.space_group_name_H-M   'P 1'
#
loop_
_entity.id
_entity.type
_entity.pdbx_description
1 polymer ?
#
loop_
_entity_poly.entity_id
_entity_poly.type
_entity_poly.pdbx_seq_one_letter_code
_entity_poly.pdbx_strand_id
1 'polypeptide(L)'
;KGHHHQTKGLKLVSFSSGFELQFRLGPSLQGKRVMVHTNYPLEGKEFERNNFRVLGWSYPTGREDDSDKFCSLDLKMAGSYQYYFGYGDTERSGGGYIVVDPVLHVGADNVILPLDCITIQTYLSKCLGHLDDWPDRLRVAKESGYNMIHFTPLQTLGESRSCYSLADQLNFNPEFSPAGQSYSWEDVGALVEMLKKEWNMLCITDVVYNHTAANSGWIEEHPECGYNLVNSPHLRPAWVLDRALWHLTTRVAEGRYEAKGLPADITNESHLNAIRSVLWQDVYPQIKLWEFYQVKVDVAVEQFRTLLLNGTKPDHSKTEGKKGLRIIRDPHYRRYGSTVDMDSALETFVPHSSSPEHIEECCGWLRQKVNQLNEEQHHIVHQHQEQAANCIVGNVVYEHLADNGPKLGPVCRKNPLVTRYFTFPYPDMTLEQELQLLDQPDKTCHFLAHNGWVMSDDPLRNFAEPGSNVYLRRELVCWGDSVKLRYGNGPEDCPYLWAHMQKYTEITAKYFHGVRLDNCHSTPLHVAEAMLDAARAVRPNLYVIAELFTGSELVDNVFVNRLGISSLIRVHAGCGPNSVS
;
A
#
# COMPACT_ATOMS: atom_id res chain seq x y z
N LYS A 1 -32.57 13.00 -19.33
CA LYS A 1 -31.80 14.14 -19.87
C LYS A 1 -30.44 14.20 -19.17
N GLY A 2 -29.34 14.29 -19.92
CA GLY A 2 -27.97 14.45 -19.41
C GLY A 2 -27.03 13.29 -19.78
N HIS A 3 -26.18 13.52 -20.77
CA HIS A 3 -25.08 12.68 -21.25
C HIS A 3 -23.89 12.62 -20.26
N HIS A 4 -22.99 11.66 -20.53
CA HIS A 4 -21.66 11.39 -19.95
C HIS A 4 -21.50 10.32 -18.86
N HIS A 5 -20.37 9.62 -19.02
CA HIS A 5 -20.04 8.25 -18.65
C HIS A 5 -19.78 8.02 -17.14
N GLN A 6 -20.02 6.78 -16.72
CA GLN A 6 -19.44 6.07 -15.56
C GLN A 6 -19.67 6.56 -14.12
N THR A 7 -20.20 7.76 -13.86
CA THR A 7 -20.20 8.33 -12.48
C THR A 7 -21.50 8.19 -11.67
N LYS A 8 -22.56 7.59 -12.22
CA LYS A 8 -23.85 7.42 -11.50
C LYS A 8 -23.93 6.19 -10.58
N GLY A 9 -22.93 5.33 -10.56
CA GLY A 9 -22.92 4.06 -9.79
C GLY A 9 -22.36 4.16 -8.36
N LEU A 10 -22.07 5.35 -7.85
CA LEU A 10 -21.32 5.56 -6.59
C LEU A 10 -22.20 5.97 -5.40
N LYS A 11 -23.53 5.88 -5.52
CA LYS A 11 -24.42 6.19 -4.41
C LYS A 11 -24.44 5.01 -3.42
N LEU A 12 -24.11 5.28 -2.16
CA LEU A 12 -24.19 4.29 -1.09
C LEU A 12 -25.64 3.86 -0.89
N VAL A 13 -25.88 2.57 -1.04
CA VAL A 13 -27.13 1.93 -0.66
C VAL A 13 -26.76 0.62 0.03
N SER A 14 -26.96 0.56 1.34
CA SER A 14 -26.90 -0.68 2.10
C SER A 14 -28.30 -1.22 2.34
N PHE A 15 -28.40 -2.54 2.45
CA PHE A 15 -29.65 -3.26 2.67
C PHE A 15 -29.51 -4.08 3.96
N SER A 16 -30.57 -4.14 4.76
CA SER A 16 -30.61 -5.08 5.88
C SER A 16 -30.84 -6.50 5.36
N SER A 17 -30.27 -7.49 6.04
CA SER A 17 -30.60 -8.89 5.77
C SER A 17 -32.11 -9.16 5.97
N GLY A 18 -32.68 -9.98 5.10
CA GLY A 18 -34.11 -10.28 5.01
C GLY A 18 -34.88 -9.47 3.95
N PHE A 19 -34.24 -8.53 3.25
CA PHE A 19 -34.89 -7.71 2.23
C PHE A 19 -34.93 -8.42 0.86
N GLU A 20 -36.01 -8.21 0.12
CA GLU A 20 -36.06 -8.52 -1.32
C GLU A 20 -35.62 -7.29 -2.13
N LEU A 21 -34.57 -7.44 -2.93
CA LEU A 21 -34.13 -6.42 -3.89
C LEU A 21 -34.73 -6.72 -5.26
N GLN A 22 -35.51 -5.78 -5.80
CA GLN A 22 -36.10 -5.89 -7.14
C GLN A 22 -35.43 -4.96 -8.15
N PHE A 23 -34.90 -5.52 -9.23
CA PHE A 23 -34.47 -4.78 -10.41
C PHE A 23 -35.64 -4.60 -11.37
N ARG A 24 -35.99 -3.35 -11.68
CA ARG A 24 -37.05 -2.98 -12.62
C ARG A 24 -36.46 -2.19 -13.79
N LEU A 25 -37.01 -2.38 -14.98
CA LEU A 25 -36.54 -1.64 -16.16
C LEU A 25 -36.94 -0.16 -16.07
N GLY A 26 -35.93 0.72 -16.20
CA GLY A 26 -36.18 2.13 -16.43
C GLY A 26 -36.64 2.40 -17.87
N PRO A 27 -37.27 3.56 -18.16
CA PRO A 27 -37.81 3.88 -19.49
C PRO A 27 -36.80 3.79 -20.63
N SER A 28 -35.50 4.05 -20.37
CA SER A 28 -34.44 3.98 -21.38
C SER A 28 -34.04 2.55 -21.80
N LEU A 29 -34.54 1.54 -21.09
CA LEU A 29 -34.25 0.13 -21.31
C LEU A 29 -35.47 -0.67 -21.78
N GLN A 30 -36.66 -0.07 -21.78
CA GLN A 30 -37.88 -0.69 -22.33
C GLN A 30 -37.73 -0.93 -23.83
N GLY A 31 -38.28 -2.05 -24.31
CA GLY A 31 -38.14 -2.56 -25.68
C GLY A 31 -36.79 -3.20 -25.96
N LYS A 32 -35.86 -3.24 -25.00
CA LYS A 32 -34.55 -3.88 -25.15
C LYS A 32 -34.52 -5.23 -24.45
N ARG A 33 -33.83 -6.19 -25.05
CA ARG A 33 -33.51 -7.47 -24.39
C ARG A 33 -32.38 -7.25 -23.38
N VAL A 34 -32.75 -7.00 -22.12
CA VAL A 34 -31.81 -6.75 -21.02
C VAL A 34 -31.52 -8.05 -20.26
N MET A 35 -30.24 -8.32 -20.01
CA MET A 35 -29.78 -9.38 -19.12
C MET A 35 -29.13 -8.76 -17.89
N VAL A 36 -29.57 -9.17 -16.70
CA VAL A 36 -29.01 -8.72 -15.41
C VAL A 36 -28.16 -9.85 -14.83
N HIS A 37 -26.91 -9.54 -14.53
CA HIS A 37 -25.95 -10.45 -13.94
C HIS A 37 -25.63 -10.01 -12.52
N THR A 38 -25.42 -10.95 -11.61
CA THR A 38 -24.95 -10.67 -10.25
C THR A 38 -24.04 -11.77 -9.74
N ASN A 39 -23.08 -11.42 -8.88
CA ASN A 39 -22.28 -12.39 -8.13
C ASN A 39 -22.89 -12.74 -6.77
N TYR A 40 -24.10 -12.26 -6.45
CA TYR A 40 -24.84 -12.70 -5.27
C TYR A 40 -25.16 -14.20 -5.39
N PRO A 41 -24.73 -15.04 -4.43
CA PRO A 41 -24.78 -16.49 -4.60
C PRO A 41 -26.21 -17.01 -4.65
N LEU A 42 -26.37 -18.23 -5.17
CA LEU A 42 -27.61 -18.98 -4.98
C LEU A 42 -27.73 -19.44 -3.53
N GLU A 43 -28.95 -19.68 -3.07
CA GLU A 43 -29.18 -20.20 -1.72
C GLU A 43 -28.39 -21.49 -1.48
N GLY A 44 -27.65 -21.55 -0.37
CA GLY A 44 -26.79 -22.67 0.00
C GLY A 44 -25.48 -22.77 -0.79
N LYS A 45 -25.13 -21.81 -1.64
CA LYS A 45 -23.82 -21.71 -2.30
C LYS A 45 -22.91 -20.72 -1.60
N GLU A 46 -21.62 -21.01 -1.62
CA GLU A 46 -20.59 -20.08 -1.17
C GLU A 46 -20.46 -18.91 -2.14
N PHE A 47 -19.99 -17.78 -1.63
CA PHE A 47 -19.75 -16.60 -2.42
C PHE A 47 -18.40 -16.69 -3.13
N GLU A 48 -18.40 -16.47 -4.45
CA GLU A 48 -17.21 -16.34 -5.27
C GLU A 48 -17.27 -15.00 -6.02
N ARG A 49 -16.38 -14.07 -5.68
CA ARG A 49 -16.44 -12.68 -6.16
C ARG A 49 -16.55 -12.52 -7.67
N ASN A 50 -15.86 -13.36 -8.43
CA ASN A 50 -15.78 -13.29 -9.89
C ASN A 50 -16.81 -14.18 -10.62
N ASN A 51 -17.66 -14.89 -9.88
CA ASN A 51 -18.65 -15.80 -10.46
C ASN A 51 -20.01 -15.10 -10.56
N PHE A 52 -20.43 -14.78 -11.79
CA PHE A 52 -21.69 -14.07 -12.05
C PHE A 52 -22.75 -15.01 -12.64
N ARG A 53 -23.98 -14.92 -12.14
CA ARG A 53 -25.17 -15.60 -12.67
C ARG A 53 -26.17 -14.62 -13.25
N VAL A 54 -26.93 -15.07 -14.23
CA VAL A 54 -28.05 -14.30 -14.82
C VAL A 54 -29.29 -14.43 -13.94
N LEU A 55 -29.98 -13.32 -13.71
CA LEU A 55 -31.27 -13.29 -13.02
C LEU A 55 -32.42 -13.55 -13.99
N GLY A 56 -33.39 -14.36 -13.54
CA GLY A 56 -34.62 -14.60 -14.27
C GLY A 56 -35.57 -13.41 -14.16
N TRP A 57 -36.26 -13.09 -15.26
CA TRP A 57 -37.35 -12.11 -15.25
C TRP A 57 -38.65 -12.77 -14.78
N SER A 58 -39.31 -12.14 -13.81
CA SER A 58 -40.65 -12.50 -13.34
C SER A 58 -41.68 -11.51 -13.91
N TYR A 59 -42.81 -12.05 -14.36
CA TYR A 59 -43.91 -11.30 -14.99
C TYR A 59 -45.17 -11.40 -14.11
N PRO A 60 -45.39 -10.48 -13.15
CA PRO A 60 -46.47 -10.60 -12.18
C PRO A 60 -47.87 -10.62 -12.82
N THR A 61 -48.09 -9.93 -13.94
CA THR A 61 -49.35 -9.98 -14.71
C THR A 61 -49.46 -11.15 -15.69
N GLY A 62 -48.43 -11.99 -15.78
CA GLY A 62 -48.35 -13.11 -16.72
C GLY A 62 -48.19 -12.70 -18.19
N ARG A 63 -48.10 -11.39 -18.48
CA ARG A 63 -47.79 -10.87 -19.82
C ARG A 63 -46.30 -10.67 -19.94
N GLU A 64 -45.71 -11.16 -21.03
CA GLU A 64 -44.30 -10.95 -21.36
C GLU A 64 -44.04 -9.53 -21.92
N ASP A 65 -44.47 -8.49 -21.19
CA ASP A 65 -44.20 -7.10 -21.54
C ASP A 65 -43.28 -6.42 -20.51
N ASP A 66 -42.78 -5.24 -20.86
CA ASP A 66 -41.80 -4.50 -20.06
C ASP A 66 -42.43 -3.58 -19.00
N SER A 67 -43.75 -3.69 -18.77
CA SER A 67 -44.48 -2.73 -17.94
C SER A 67 -44.29 -2.97 -16.44
N ASP A 68 -44.26 -4.23 -16.00
CA ASP A 68 -44.22 -4.60 -14.58
C ASP A 68 -43.16 -5.65 -14.23
N LYS A 69 -42.43 -6.18 -15.23
CA LYS A 69 -41.45 -7.24 -15.02
C LYS A 69 -40.30 -6.80 -14.12
N PHE A 70 -39.80 -7.74 -13.33
CA PHE A 70 -38.68 -7.51 -12.42
C PHE A 70 -37.79 -8.75 -12.29
N CYS A 71 -36.54 -8.56 -11.89
CA CYS A 71 -35.69 -9.61 -11.35
C CYS A 71 -35.59 -9.38 -9.84
N SER A 72 -35.61 -10.43 -9.02
CA SER A 72 -35.45 -10.29 -7.58
C SER A 72 -34.27 -11.07 -7.00
N LEU A 73 -33.82 -10.60 -5.83
CA LEU A 73 -32.83 -11.22 -4.98
C LEU A 73 -33.31 -11.17 -3.53
N ASP A 74 -33.39 -12.34 -2.89
CA ASP A 74 -33.59 -12.43 -1.44
C ASP A 74 -32.24 -12.29 -0.72
N LEU A 75 -32.03 -11.14 -0.09
CA LEU A 75 -30.78 -10.79 0.57
C LEU A 75 -30.75 -11.41 1.97
N LYS A 76 -30.02 -12.52 2.14
CA LYS A 76 -29.86 -13.27 3.39
C LYS A 76 -28.42 -13.26 3.91
N MET A 77 -27.45 -13.11 3.01
CA MET A 77 -26.03 -13.13 3.33
C MET A 77 -25.49 -11.69 3.37
N ALA A 78 -24.82 -11.34 4.47
CA ALA A 78 -24.15 -10.05 4.62
C ALA A 78 -22.84 -10.03 3.80
N GLY A 79 -22.50 -8.87 3.26
CA GLY A 79 -21.31 -8.73 2.42
C GLY A 79 -21.45 -7.66 1.35
N SER A 80 -20.52 -7.67 0.40
CA SER A 80 -20.53 -6.81 -0.76
C SER A 80 -20.63 -7.65 -2.03
N TYR A 81 -21.63 -7.34 -2.83
CA TYR A 81 -21.92 -8.00 -4.10
C TYR A 81 -21.97 -6.97 -5.22
N GLN A 82 -21.88 -7.46 -6.45
CA GLN A 82 -21.93 -6.67 -7.66
C GLN A 82 -23.07 -7.15 -8.54
N TYR A 83 -23.63 -6.21 -9.28
CA TYR A 83 -24.48 -6.51 -10.41
C TYR A 83 -24.07 -5.68 -11.62
N TYR A 84 -24.29 -6.22 -12.81
CA TYR A 84 -24.21 -5.48 -14.05
C TYR A 84 -25.33 -5.89 -14.98
N PHE A 85 -25.61 -5.07 -15.98
CA PHE A 85 -26.57 -5.42 -17.01
C PHE A 85 -26.04 -5.08 -18.40
N GLY A 86 -26.44 -5.90 -19.36
CA GLY A 86 -26.17 -5.73 -20.79
C GLY A 86 -27.46 -5.73 -21.59
N TYR A 87 -27.40 -5.17 -22.80
CA TYR A 87 -28.49 -5.27 -23.77
C TYR A 87 -27.94 -5.30 -25.19
N GLY A 88 -28.61 -6.04 -26.09
CA GLY A 88 -28.12 -6.27 -27.45
C GLY A 88 -26.76 -6.98 -27.42
N ASP A 89 -25.79 -6.46 -28.17
CA ASP A 89 -24.42 -7.02 -28.27
C ASP A 89 -23.47 -6.47 -27.18
N THR A 90 -23.93 -5.56 -26.33
CA THR A 90 -23.09 -4.98 -25.26
C THR A 90 -23.30 -5.74 -23.96
N GLU A 91 -22.29 -6.51 -23.54
CA GLU A 91 -22.33 -7.32 -22.32
C GLU A 91 -22.48 -6.47 -21.04
N ARG A 92 -21.76 -5.34 -20.95
CA ARG A 92 -21.78 -4.45 -19.78
C ARG A 92 -22.13 -3.02 -20.19
N SER A 93 -23.41 -2.69 -20.12
CA SER A 93 -23.93 -1.34 -20.34
C SER A 93 -23.98 -0.50 -19.06
N GLY A 94 -23.99 -1.13 -17.89
CA GLY A 94 -23.96 -0.48 -16.58
C GLY A 94 -23.93 -1.50 -15.45
N GLY A 95 -23.76 -1.03 -14.22
CA GLY A 95 -23.71 -1.87 -13.03
C GLY A 95 -23.59 -1.06 -11.74
N GLY A 96 -23.52 -1.78 -10.63
CA GLY A 96 -23.42 -1.21 -9.29
C GLY A 96 -23.10 -2.28 -8.24
N TYR A 97 -23.15 -1.86 -6.98
CA TYR A 97 -22.88 -2.71 -5.83
C TYR A 97 -24.16 -2.92 -5.02
N ILE A 98 -24.21 -4.04 -4.32
CA ILE A 98 -25.24 -4.40 -3.35
C ILE A 98 -24.49 -4.68 -2.05
N VAL A 99 -24.59 -3.78 -1.07
CA VAL A 99 -24.01 -3.99 0.25
C VAL A 99 -25.11 -4.47 1.19
N VAL A 100 -24.92 -5.63 1.81
CA VAL A 100 -25.86 -6.19 2.79
C VAL A 100 -25.21 -6.13 4.16
N ASP A 101 -25.86 -5.42 5.08
CA ASP A 101 -25.36 -5.16 6.42
C ASP A 101 -25.35 -6.42 7.29
N PRO A 102 -24.33 -6.60 8.16
CA PRO A 102 -24.28 -7.73 9.08
C PRO A 102 -25.34 -7.62 10.17
N VAL A 103 -25.90 -8.77 10.58
CA VAL A 103 -26.82 -8.84 11.73
C VAL A 103 -26.06 -9.28 12.98
N LEU A 104 -25.85 -8.33 13.89
CA LEU A 104 -25.10 -8.56 15.12
C LEU A 104 -26.02 -9.06 16.23
N HIS A 105 -25.56 -10.06 17.00
CA HIS A 105 -26.34 -10.68 18.07
C HIS A 105 -25.54 -10.75 19.37
N VAL A 106 -26.18 -10.40 20.49
CA VAL A 106 -25.58 -10.36 21.83
C VAL A 106 -26.43 -11.10 22.86
N GLY A 107 -25.80 -11.52 23.96
CA GLY A 107 -26.46 -12.19 25.07
C GLY A 107 -26.80 -13.66 24.81
N ALA A 108 -27.24 -14.35 25.88
CA ALA A 108 -27.67 -15.74 25.82
C ALA A 108 -28.89 -15.95 24.89
N ASP A 109 -29.78 -14.96 24.82
CA ASP A 109 -30.99 -15.01 24.01
C ASP A 109 -30.77 -14.61 22.54
N ASN A 110 -29.53 -14.31 22.13
CA ASN A 110 -29.18 -13.80 20.81
C ASN A 110 -30.08 -12.62 20.38
N VAL A 111 -30.10 -11.57 21.20
CA VAL A 111 -30.82 -10.33 20.87
C VAL A 111 -30.06 -9.59 19.77
N ILE A 112 -30.79 -9.08 18.77
CA ILE A 112 -30.20 -8.26 17.71
C ILE A 112 -29.68 -6.95 18.31
N LEU A 113 -28.42 -6.63 18.05
CA LEU A 113 -27.81 -5.33 18.33
C LEU A 113 -27.87 -4.47 17.05
N PRO A 114 -28.70 -3.42 16.99
CA PRO A 114 -28.74 -2.54 15.82
C PRO A 114 -27.39 -1.84 15.60
N LEU A 115 -26.97 -1.70 14.34
CA LEU A 115 -25.70 -1.07 13.99
C LEU A 115 -25.61 0.39 14.47
N ASP A 116 -26.73 1.12 14.42
CA ASP A 116 -26.83 2.50 14.90
C ASP A 116 -26.72 2.64 16.43
N CYS A 117 -26.80 1.53 17.16
CA CYS A 117 -26.69 1.51 18.62
C CYS A 117 -25.30 1.07 19.09
N ILE A 118 -24.34 0.85 18.19
CA ILE A 118 -22.98 0.45 18.58
C ILE A 118 -22.30 1.58 19.36
N THR A 119 -21.83 1.23 20.56
CA THR A 119 -20.99 2.07 21.41
C THR A 119 -19.72 1.28 21.72
N ILE A 120 -18.58 1.80 21.25
CA ILE A 120 -17.32 1.06 21.24
C ILE A 120 -16.24 1.72 22.10
N GLN A 121 -15.60 0.92 22.96
CA GLN A 121 -14.43 1.34 23.74
C GLN A 121 -13.17 0.67 23.18
N THR A 122 -12.18 1.47 22.81
CA THR A 122 -10.87 0.95 22.37
C THR A 122 -9.94 0.73 23.56
N TYR A 123 -9.25 -0.41 23.56
CA TYR A 123 -8.18 -0.75 24.48
C TYR A 123 -6.88 -1.03 23.73
N LEU A 124 -5.79 -0.42 24.19
CA LEU A 124 -4.44 -0.82 23.79
C LEU A 124 -4.14 -2.16 24.46
N SER A 125 -4.21 -3.26 23.72
CA SER A 125 -4.11 -4.63 24.26
C SER A 125 -2.83 -4.83 25.08
N LYS A 126 -1.69 -4.29 24.63
CA LYS A 126 -0.41 -4.33 25.36
C LYS A 126 -0.44 -3.68 26.75
N CYS A 127 -1.42 -2.83 27.04
CA CYS A 127 -1.59 -2.18 28.33
C CYS A 127 -2.58 -2.91 29.26
N LEU A 128 -3.22 -3.99 28.80
CA LEU A 128 -4.15 -4.79 29.60
C LEU A 128 -3.46 -5.80 30.52
N GLY A 129 -2.14 -5.94 30.46
CA GLY A 129 -1.41 -6.93 31.28
C GLY A 129 -1.72 -8.35 30.85
N HIS A 130 -1.61 -9.30 31.79
CA HIS A 130 -1.87 -10.71 31.49
C HIS A 130 -3.36 -10.99 31.31
N LEU A 131 -3.71 -12.01 30.52
CA LEU A 131 -5.10 -12.30 30.13
C LEU A 131 -6.03 -12.50 31.35
N ASP A 132 -5.55 -13.07 32.46
CA ASP A 132 -6.34 -13.23 33.69
C ASP A 132 -6.80 -11.90 34.32
N ASP A 133 -6.07 -10.80 34.08
CA ASP A 133 -6.44 -9.47 34.58
C ASP A 133 -7.51 -8.81 33.69
N TRP A 134 -7.72 -9.31 32.47
CA TRP A 134 -8.54 -8.62 31.47
C TRP A 134 -10.01 -8.51 31.88
N PRO A 135 -10.68 -9.52 32.45
CA PRO A 135 -12.06 -9.36 32.90
C PRO A 135 -12.24 -8.16 33.83
N ASP A 136 -11.38 -7.97 34.82
CA ASP A 136 -11.53 -6.85 35.75
C ASP A 136 -11.24 -5.49 35.10
N ARG A 137 -10.27 -5.42 34.19
CA ARG A 137 -9.95 -4.19 33.45
C ARG A 137 -11.04 -3.83 32.44
N LEU A 138 -11.55 -4.81 31.70
CA LEU A 138 -12.58 -4.63 30.67
C LEU A 138 -13.97 -4.37 31.27
N ARG A 139 -14.22 -4.79 32.52
CA ARG A 139 -15.46 -4.51 33.24
C ARG A 139 -15.81 -3.03 33.25
N VAL A 140 -14.83 -2.14 33.23
CA VAL A 140 -15.04 -0.69 33.14
C VAL A 140 -15.88 -0.31 31.93
N ALA A 141 -15.64 -0.92 30.76
CA ALA A 141 -16.44 -0.66 29.55
C ALA A 141 -17.90 -1.11 29.72
N LYS A 142 -18.10 -2.29 30.31
CA LYS A 142 -19.44 -2.81 30.62
C LYS A 142 -20.21 -1.87 31.54
N GLU A 143 -19.63 -1.51 32.68
CA GLU A 143 -20.28 -0.67 33.69
C GLU A 143 -20.49 0.77 33.19
N SER A 144 -19.73 1.21 32.19
CA SER A 144 -19.91 2.49 31.51
C SER A 144 -20.98 2.45 30.40
N GLY A 145 -21.57 1.28 30.11
CA GLY A 145 -22.65 1.12 29.15
C GLY A 145 -22.23 0.90 27.70
N TYR A 146 -20.94 0.62 27.43
CA TYR A 146 -20.50 0.22 26.10
C TYR A 146 -21.03 -1.18 25.75
N ASN A 147 -21.31 -1.42 24.47
CA ASN A 147 -21.74 -2.73 23.96
C ASN A 147 -20.75 -3.37 22.98
N MET A 148 -19.60 -2.73 22.75
CA MET A 148 -18.52 -3.28 21.94
C MET A 148 -17.15 -2.88 22.52
N ILE A 149 -16.20 -3.82 22.47
CA ILE A 149 -14.78 -3.58 22.74
C ILE A 149 -14.01 -3.67 21.43
N HIS A 150 -13.12 -2.71 21.21
CA HIS A 150 -12.10 -2.77 20.17
C HIS A 150 -10.74 -2.99 20.81
N PHE A 151 -10.08 -4.08 20.41
CA PHE A 151 -8.70 -4.36 20.79
C PHE A 151 -7.77 -3.89 19.67
N THR A 152 -6.69 -3.19 20.02
CA THR A 152 -5.53 -3.12 19.10
C THR A 152 -4.97 -4.53 18.89
N PRO A 153 -4.14 -4.78 17.85
CA PRO A 153 -3.67 -6.12 17.54
C PRO A 153 -3.14 -6.91 18.75
N LEU A 154 -3.48 -8.20 18.81
CA LEU A 154 -3.14 -9.12 19.90
C LEU A 154 -2.02 -10.10 19.52
N GLN A 155 -1.46 -9.92 18.33
CA GLN A 155 -0.40 -10.73 17.76
C GLN A 155 0.95 -10.40 18.39
N THR A 156 1.94 -11.28 18.23
CA THR A 156 3.31 -11.02 18.68
C THR A 156 3.85 -9.72 18.10
N LEU A 157 4.33 -8.82 18.96
CA LEU A 157 4.83 -7.50 18.57
C LEU A 157 6.30 -7.56 18.14
N GLY A 158 6.69 -6.62 17.28
CA GLY A 158 8.07 -6.35 16.90
C GLY A 158 8.89 -5.66 17.98
N GLU A 159 10.17 -5.44 17.69
CA GLU A 159 11.13 -4.85 18.63
C GLU A 159 10.71 -3.47 19.16
N SER A 160 10.00 -2.66 18.36
CA SER A 160 9.51 -1.35 18.78
C SER A 160 8.40 -1.42 19.83
N ARG A 161 7.78 -2.60 19.99
CA ARG A 161 6.57 -2.82 20.79
C ARG A 161 5.41 -1.92 20.38
N SER A 162 5.41 -1.43 19.14
CA SER A 162 4.24 -0.79 18.52
C SER A 162 3.13 -1.82 18.36
N CYS A 163 1.87 -1.44 18.64
CA CYS A 163 0.75 -2.37 18.48
C CYS A 163 0.52 -2.77 17.01
N TYR A 164 1.04 -1.99 16.06
CA TYR A 164 0.82 -2.18 14.62
C TYR A 164 2.04 -2.76 13.90
N SER A 165 3.19 -2.83 14.56
CA SER A 165 4.39 -3.52 14.05
C SER A 165 4.40 -4.95 14.57
N LEU A 166 3.79 -5.87 13.81
CA LEU A 166 3.61 -7.27 14.22
C LEU A 166 4.78 -8.13 13.73
N ALA A 167 5.48 -8.82 14.64
CA ALA A 167 6.55 -9.74 14.28
C ALA A 167 6.04 -11.09 13.77
N ASP A 168 4.85 -11.49 14.24
CA ASP A 168 4.19 -12.72 13.81
C ASP A 168 2.67 -12.56 13.93
N GLN A 169 2.00 -12.50 12.78
CA GLN A 169 0.56 -12.30 12.68
C GLN A 169 -0.25 -13.53 13.12
N LEU A 170 0.35 -14.72 13.10
CA LEU A 170 -0.36 -15.99 13.36
C LEU A 170 -0.34 -16.34 14.84
N ASN A 171 0.69 -15.91 15.56
CA ASN A 171 0.86 -16.23 16.98
C ASN A 171 0.24 -15.19 17.90
N PHE A 172 -0.45 -15.67 18.93
CA PHE A 172 -0.96 -14.84 20.02
C PHE A 172 0.21 -14.30 20.84
N ASN A 173 0.16 -13.03 21.23
CA ASN A 173 1.28 -12.37 21.88
C ASN A 173 1.63 -13.05 23.22
N PRO A 174 2.85 -13.59 23.39
CA PRO A 174 3.25 -14.22 24.63
C PRO A 174 3.31 -13.26 25.82
N GLU A 175 3.41 -11.93 25.61
CA GLU A 175 3.40 -10.92 26.68
C GLU A 175 2.07 -10.91 27.47
N PHE A 176 1.00 -11.51 26.96
CA PHE A 176 -0.26 -11.67 27.70
C PHE A 176 -0.26 -12.84 28.68
N SER A 177 0.82 -13.62 28.75
CA SER A 177 0.94 -14.78 29.63
C SER A 177 1.89 -14.52 30.80
N PRO A 178 1.52 -14.89 32.04
CA PRO A 178 2.45 -14.83 33.16
C PRO A 178 3.52 -15.93 33.05
N ALA A 179 4.62 -15.76 33.78
CA ALA A 179 5.69 -16.76 33.82
C ALA A 179 5.15 -18.13 34.28
N GLY A 180 5.40 -19.18 33.49
CA GLY A 180 4.98 -20.56 33.77
C GLY A 180 3.60 -20.94 33.23
N GLN A 181 2.90 -20.02 32.56
CA GLN A 181 1.63 -20.26 31.87
C GLN A 181 1.71 -19.71 30.44
N SER A 182 0.87 -20.22 29.55
CA SER A 182 0.75 -19.71 28.19
C SER A 182 -0.72 -19.64 27.83
N TYR A 183 -1.18 -18.47 27.42
CA TYR A 183 -2.46 -18.32 26.76
C TYR A 183 -2.32 -18.48 25.25
N SER A 184 -3.44 -18.79 24.63
CA SER A 184 -3.61 -19.06 23.22
C SER A 184 -4.75 -18.22 22.65
N TRP A 185 -4.95 -18.34 21.34
CA TRP A 185 -6.12 -17.76 20.69
C TRP A 185 -7.44 -18.35 21.22
N GLU A 186 -7.44 -19.61 21.63
CA GLU A 186 -8.59 -20.28 22.22
C GLU A 186 -9.00 -19.64 23.56
N ASP A 187 -8.03 -19.22 24.38
CA ASP A 187 -8.29 -18.59 25.68
C ASP A 187 -8.92 -17.20 25.53
N VAL A 188 -8.37 -16.36 24.62
CA VAL A 188 -8.99 -15.06 24.32
C VAL A 188 -10.34 -15.25 23.61
N GLY A 189 -10.49 -16.30 22.80
CA GLY A 189 -11.76 -16.69 22.21
C GLY A 189 -12.82 -17.01 23.26
N ALA A 190 -12.45 -17.75 24.31
CA ALA A 190 -13.32 -18.04 25.43
C ALA A 190 -13.73 -16.76 26.19
N LEU A 191 -12.78 -15.82 26.37
CA LEU A 191 -13.07 -14.51 26.93
C LEU A 191 -14.08 -13.74 26.06
N VAL A 192 -13.86 -13.65 24.75
CA VAL A 192 -14.75 -12.94 23.82
C VAL A 192 -16.17 -13.53 23.83
N GLU A 193 -16.30 -14.85 23.88
CA GLU A 193 -17.60 -15.52 23.99
C GLU A 193 -18.28 -15.25 25.35
N MET A 194 -17.52 -15.19 26.44
CA MET A 194 -18.03 -14.78 27.76
C MET A 194 -18.56 -13.34 27.70
N LEU A 195 -17.78 -12.40 27.17
CA LEU A 195 -18.19 -10.99 27.02
C LEU A 195 -19.48 -10.86 26.20
N LYS A 196 -19.61 -11.65 25.13
CA LYS A 196 -20.83 -11.68 24.31
C LYS A 196 -22.04 -12.20 25.09
N LYS A 197 -21.92 -13.37 25.72
CA LYS A 197 -23.07 -14.08 26.32
C LYS A 197 -23.49 -13.49 27.64
N GLU A 198 -22.54 -13.08 28.47
CA GLU A 198 -22.79 -12.64 29.84
C GLU A 198 -22.87 -11.11 29.97
N TRP A 199 -22.13 -10.37 29.13
CA TRP A 199 -22.07 -8.90 29.23
C TRP A 199 -22.79 -8.20 28.08
N ASN A 200 -23.35 -8.95 27.13
CA ASN A 200 -23.96 -8.42 25.91
C ASN A 200 -22.99 -7.55 25.10
N MET A 201 -21.69 -7.85 25.15
CA MET A 201 -20.65 -7.06 24.50
C MET A 201 -19.96 -7.83 23.37
N LEU A 202 -19.90 -7.23 22.19
CA LEU A 202 -19.13 -7.76 21.07
C LEU A 202 -17.67 -7.30 21.16
N CYS A 203 -16.79 -8.04 20.49
CA CYS A 203 -15.37 -7.70 20.42
C CYS A 203 -14.92 -7.67 18.97
N ILE A 204 -14.17 -6.64 18.60
CA ILE A 204 -13.48 -6.51 17.31
C ILE A 204 -11.99 -6.25 17.54
N THR A 205 -11.17 -6.48 16.53
CA THR A 205 -9.74 -6.15 16.57
C THR A 205 -9.27 -5.54 15.26
N ASP A 206 -8.19 -4.77 15.32
CA ASP A 206 -7.48 -4.33 14.14
C ASP A 206 -6.95 -5.52 13.30
N VAL A 207 -6.97 -5.34 11.99
CA VAL A 207 -6.19 -6.13 11.03
C VAL A 207 -5.21 -5.22 10.29
N VAL A 208 -3.98 -5.69 10.13
CA VAL A 208 -2.86 -4.93 9.55
C VAL A 208 -2.35 -5.66 8.33
N TYR A 209 -2.73 -5.18 7.14
CA TYR A 209 -2.32 -5.80 5.86
C TYR A 209 -1.16 -5.06 5.18
N ASN A 210 -0.88 -3.82 5.56
CA ASN A 210 0.06 -2.99 4.81
C ASN A 210 1.54 -3.30 5.09
N HIS A 211 1.82 -3.81 6.29
CA HIS A 211 3.18 -3.95 6.80
C HIS A 211 3.29 -5.04 7.87
N THR A 212 4.52 -5.41 8.20
CA THR A 212 4.92 -6.30 9.29
C THR A 212 6.17 -5.75 9.96
N ALA A 213 6.50 -6.21 11.17
CA ALA A 213 7.70 -5.73 11.84
C ALA A 213 8.98 -6.04 11.05
N ALA A 214 9.92 -5.11 11.03
CA ALA A 214 11.18 -5.28 10.31
C ALA A 214 12.03 -6.46 10.82
N ASN A 215 11.77 -6.91 12.05
CA ASN A 215 12.44 -8.05 12.71
C ASN A 215 11.61 -9.35 12.65
N SER A 216 10.61 -9.46 11.78
CA SER A 216 9.79 -10.67 11.63
C SER A 216 10.66 -11.81 11.08
N GLY A 217 10.72 -12.96 11.77
CA GLY A 217 11.51 -14.11 11.33
C GLY A 217 11.07 -14.66 9.96
N TRP A 218 9.76 -14.72 9.72
CA TRP A 218 9.22 -15.18 8.44
C TRP A 218 9.57 -14.26 7.26
N ILE A 219 9.84 -12.98 7.50
CA ILE A 219 10.31 -12.05 6.45
C ILE A 219 11.75 -12.30 6.08
N GLU A 220 12.58 -12.75 7.03
CA GLU A 220 13.94 -13.18 6.73
C GLU A 220 13.93 -14.45 5.87
N GLU A 221 13.03 -15.39 6.15
CA GLU A 221 12.84 -16.61 5.36
C GLU A 221 12.20 -16.34 3.98
N HIS A 222 11.28 -15.36 3.92
CA HIS A 222 10.50 -15.00 2.73
C HIS A 222 10.67 -13.51 2.34
N PRO A 223 11.90 -13.07 1.96
CA PRO A 223 12.17 -11.67 1.64
C PRO A 223 11.41 -11.17 0.40
N GLU A 224 10.90 -12.05 -0.45
CA GLU A 224 10.04 -11.73 -1.60
C GLU A 224 8.69 -11.11 -1.20
N CYS A 225 8.29 -11.26 0.07
CA CYS A 225 7.07 -10.70 0.65
C CYS A 225 7.15 -9.18 0.89
N GLY A 226 8.35 -8.59 0.90
CA GLY A 226 8.53 -7.15 0.93
C GLY A 226 8.99 -6.59 -0.42
N TYR A 227 8.95 -5.26 -0.54
CA TYR A 227 9.61 -4.57 -1.66
C TYR A 227 11.12 -4.57 -1.41
N ASN A 228 11.87 -5.33 -2.20
CA ASN A 228 13.33 -5.43 -2.10
C ASN A 228 14.02 -5.08 -3.42
N LEU A 229 15.34 -5.02 -3.47
CA LEU A 229 16.03 -4.57 -4.69
C LEU A 229 16.12 -5.63 -5.80
N VAL A 230 15.65 -6.85 -5.56
CA VAL A 230 15.54 -7.92 -6.57
C VAL A 230 14.19 -7.82 -7.28
N ASN A 231 13.08 -7.77 -6.52
CA ASN A 231 11.72 -7.68 -7.07
C ASN A 231 11.29 -6.25 -7.42
N SER A 232 11.96 -5.24 -6.84
CA SER A 232 11.66 -3.81 -6.99
C SER A 232 12.95 -3.02 -7.30
N PRO A 233 13.64 -3.31 -8.41
CA PRO A 233 14.95 -2.73 -8.73
C PRO A 233 14.92 -1.20 -8.88
N HIS A 234 13.77 -0.60 -9.19
CA HIS A 234 13.60 0.86 -9.22
C HIS A 234 13.89 1.55 -7.88
N LEU A 235 13.90 0.81 -6.77
CA LEU A 235 14.25 1.32 -5.44
C LEU A 235 15.77 1.38 -5.19
N ARG A 236 16.62 0.81 -6.06
CA ARG A 236 18.09 0.79 -5.88
C ARG A 236 18.68 2.19 -5.65
N PRO A 237 18.34 3.24 -6.43
CA PRO A 237 18.87 4.59 -6.17
C PRO A 237 18.44 5.14 -4.81
N ALA A 238 17.22 4.83 -4.36
CA ALA A 238 16.71 5.26 -3.07
C ALA A 238 17.41 4.56 -1.90
N TRP A 239 17.70 3.26 -2.03
CA TRP A 239 18.48 2.51 -1.05
C TRP A 239 19.91 3.05 -0.92
N VAL A 240 20.56 3.39 -2.03
CA VAL A 240 21.90 4.01 -2.01
C VAL A 240 21.89 5.33 -1.23
N LEU A 241 20.87 6.16 -1.45
CA LEU A 241 20.70 7.39 -0.69
C LEU A 241 20.46 7.10 0.80
N ASP A 242 19.60 6.14 1.14
CA ASP A 242 19.31 5.77 2.53
C ASP A 242 20.56 5.31 3.30
N ARG A 243 21.39 4.46 2.67
CA ARG A 243 22.67 4.05 3.24
C ARG A 243 23.63 5.21 3.42
N ALA A 244 23.73 6.10 2.43
CA ALA A 244 24.60 7.27 2.55
C ALA A 244 24.16 8.22 3.68
N LEU A 245 22.84 8.34 3.93
CA LEU A 245 22.29 9.12 5.04
C LEU A 245 22.56 8.45 6.41
N TRP A 246 22.57 7.12 6.47
CA TRP A 246 23.02 6.39 7.66
C TRP A 246 24.49 6.66 7.97
N HIS A 247 25.35 6.63 6.95
CA HIS A 247 26.77 6.98 7.09
C HIS A 247 26.98 8.46 7.45
N LEU A 248 26.14 9.36 6.95
CA LEU A 248 26.12 10.75 7.40
C LEU A 248 25.77 10.83 8.89
N THR A 249 24.72 10.13 9.31
CA THR A 249 24.27 10.07 10.71
C THR A 249 25.40 9.64 11.64
N THR A 250 26.12 8.56 11.34
CA THR A 250 27.21 8.07 12.20
C THR A 250 28.36 9.08 12.27
N ARG A 251 28.74 9.68 11.13
CA ARG A 251 29.81 10.70 11.10
C ARG A 251 29.43 12.00 11.83
N VAL A 252 28.17 12.43 11.77
CA VAL A 252 27.66 13.58 12.52
C VAL A 252 27.67 13.27 14.02
N ALA A 253 27.20 12.10 14.42
CA ALA A 253 27.22 11.66 15.83
C ALA A 253 28.65 11.59 16.41
N GLU A 254 29.63 11.27 15.57
CA GLU A 254 31.06 11.25 15.93
C GLU A 254 31.75 12.62 15.87
N GLY A 255 31.01 13.70 15.57
CA GLY A 255 31.55 15.07 15.52
C GLY A 255 32.39 15.38 14.28
N ARG A 256 32.43 14.49 13.27
CA ARG A 256 33.29 14.68 12.08
C ARG A 256 32.89 15.87 11.21
N TYR A 257 31.69 16.40 11.40
CA TYR A 257 31.12 17.51 10.66
C TYR A 257 31.06 18.83 11.45
N GLU A 258 31.57 18.87 12.68
CA GLU A 258 31.57 20.09 13.52
C GLU A 258 32.30 21.25 12.85
N ALA A 259 33.44 20.98 12.21
CA ALA A 259 34.20 22.00 11.46
C ALA A 259 33.45 22.57 10.25
N LYS A 260 32.41 21.88 9.76
CA LYS A 260 31.49 22.35 8.71
C LYS A 260 30.21 22.98 9.27
N GLY A 261 30.13 23.19 10.59
CA GLY A 261 28.96 23.80 11.25
C GLY A 261 27.79 22.84 11.45
N LEU A 262 28.01 21.52 11.36
CA LEU A 262 27.00 20.50 11.61
C LEU A 262 27.42 19.62 12.81
N PRO A 263 27.11 20.05 14.04
CA PRO A 263 27.32 19.24 15.24
C PRO A 263 26.23 18.16 15.38
N ALA A 264 26.42 17.22 16.30
CA ALA A 264 25.41 16.22 16.62
C ALA A 264 24.14 16.82 17.25
N ASP A 265 24.26 17.92 17.98
CA ASP A 265 23.13 18.61 18.60
C ASP A 265 22.57 19.71 17.68
N ILE A 266 21.40 19.46 17.09
CA ILE A 266 20.78 20.34 16.09
C ILE A 266 19.82 21.29 16.80
N THR A 267 20.21 22.56 16.94
CA THR A 267 19.50 23.52 17.78
C THR A 267 19.05 24.80 17.07
N ASN A 268 19.46 25.01 15.82
CA ASN A 268 19.20 26.26 15.11
C ASN A 268 19.24 26.12 13.58
N GLU A 269 18.82 27.17 12.88
CA GLU A 269 18.72 27.22 11.42
C GLU A 269 20.07 27.12 10.69
N SER A 270 21.16 27.60 11.30
CA SER A 270 22.49 27.50 10.68
C SER A 270 22.94 26.04 10.52
N HIS A 271 22.59 25.17 11.48
CA HIS A 271 22.85 23.73 11.39
C HIS A 271 22.03 23.10 10.26
N LEU A 272 20.79 23.55 10.02
CA LEU A 272 19.96 23.07 8.90
C LEU A 272 20.56 23.41 7.53
N ASN A 273 21.12 24.62 7.40
CA ASN A 273 21.83 25.02 6.19
C ASN A 273 23.11 24.18 6.01
N ALA A 274 23.83 23.88 7.10
CA ALA A 274 24.97 22.98 7.05
C ALA A 274 24.60 21.56 6.57
N ILE A 275 23.44 21.02 6.99
CA ILE A 275 22.92 19.73 6.45
C ILE A 275 22.78 19.82 4.93
N ARG A 276 22.15 20.87 4.40
CA ARG A 276 22.00 21.06 2.95
C ARG A 276 23.36 21.11 2.26
N SER A 277 24.30 21.89 2.78
CA SER A 277 25.65 21.98 2.22
C SER A 277 26.36 20.62 2.20
N VAL A 278 26.27 19.83 3.27
CA VAL A 278 26.86 18.50 3.36
C VAL A 278 26.21 17.53 2.36
N LEU A 279 24.89 17.56 2.21
CA LEU A 279 24.18 16.74 1.22
C LEU A 279 24.69 17.01 -0.20
N TRP A 280 24.79 18.29 -0.58
CA TRP A 280 25.21 18.71 -1.91
C TRP A 280 26.70 18.53 -2.21
N GLN A 281 27.56 18.77 -1.22
CA GLN A 281 29.02 18.78 -1.43
C GLN A 281 29.66 17.41 -1.19
N ASP A 282 29.12 16.63 -0.25
CA ASP A 282 29.76 15.39 0.18
C ASP A 282 28.94 14.16 -0.21
N VAL A 283 27.63 14.17 0.06
CA VAL A 283 26.81 12.96 -0.11
C VAL A 283 26.48 12.71 -1.58
N TYR A 284 25.79 13.63 -2.26
CA TYR A 284 25.34 13.45 -3.64
C TYR A 284 26.48 13.21 -4.64
N PRO A 285 27.64 13.91 -4.57
CA PRO A 285 28.77 13.62 -5.45
C PRO A 285 29.40 12.25 -5.22
N GLN A 286 29.39 11.75 -3.97
CA GLN A 286 29.90 10.42 -3.64
C GLN A 286 29.03 9.31 -4.24
N ILE A 287 27.70 9.44 -4.12
CA ILE A 287 26.78 8.36 -4.52
C ILE A 287 26.36 8.40 -5.99
N LYS A 288 26.56 9.52 -6.71
CA LYS A 288 26.34 9.64 -8.16
C LYS A 288 25.03 9.03 -8.66
N LEU A 289 23.89 9.43 -8.09
CA LEU A 289 22.59 8.78 -8.37
C LEU A 289 22.19 8.85 -9.86
N TRP A 290 22.66 9.86 -10.59
CA TRP A 290 22.37 10.04 -12.01
C TRP A 290 22.87 8.88 -12.88
N GLU A 291 23.91 8.15 -12.44
CA GLU A 291 24.45 7.03 -13.20
C GLU A 291 23.41 5.91 -13.39
N PHE A 292 22.48 5.73 -12.46
CA PHE A 292 21.37 4.77 -12.60
C PHE A 292 20.38 5.12 -13.72
N TYR A 293 20.48 6.34 -14.26
CA TYR A 293 19.54 6.92 -15.25
C TYR A 293 20.19 7.14 -16.62
N GLN A 294 21.51 6.96 -16.72
CA GLN A 294 22.28 7.33 -17.90
C GLN A 294 22.70 6.12 -18.75
N VAL A 295 23.08 6.42 -19.98
CA VAL A 295 23.60 5.48 -20.97
C VAL A 295 25.13 5.55 -20.98
N LYS A 296 25.80 4.41 -21.09
CA LYS A 296 27.25 4.37 -21.33
C LYS A 296 27.56 4.79 -22.77
N VAL A 297 27.89 6.07 -22.96
CA VAL A 297 28.03 6.72 -24.27
C VAL A 297 28.96 5.97 -25.21
N ASP A 298 30.17 5.61 -24.75
CA ASP A 298 31.15 4.92 -25.61
C ASP A 298 30.66 3.56 -26.09
N VAL A 299 29.96 2.81 -25.23
CA VAL A 299 29.41 1.50 -25.59
C VAL A 299 28.30 1.66 -26.62
N ALA A 300 27.39 2.62 -26.43
CA ALA A 300 26.31 2.88 -27.37
C ALA A 300 26.83 3.33 -28.74
N VAL A 301 27.84 4.21 -28.76
CA VAL A 301 28.47 4.70 -30.00
C VAL A 301 29.20 3.57 -30.73
N GLU A 302 29.90 2.68 -30.00
CA GLU A 302 30.61 1.57 -30.62
C GLU A 302 29.67 0.50 -31.18
N GLN A 303 28.56 0.23 -30.48
CA GLN A 303 27.49 -0.63 -31.00
C GLN A 303 26.92 -0.06 -32.31
N PHE A 304 26.62 1.24 -32.32
CA PHE A 304 26.12 1.91 -33.51
C PHE A 304 27.13 1.89 -34.68
N ARG A 305 28.41 2.17 -34.41
CA ARG A 305 29.50 2.08 -35.39
C ARG A 305 29.54 0.69 -36.03
N THR A 306 29.47 -0.36 -35.22
CA THR A 306 29.49 -1.75 -35.69
C THR A 306 28.31 -2.04 -36.64
N LEU A 307 27.11 -1.55 -36.31
CA LEU A 307 25.92 -1.73 -37.15
C LEU A 307 26.05 -1.02 -38.52
N LEU A 308 26.59 0.20 -38.52
CA LEU A 308 26.86 0.95 -39.76
C LEU A 308 27.90 0.27 -40.65
N LEU A 309 28.99 -0.23 -40.06
CA LEU A 309 30.04 -0.97 -40.79
C LEU A 309 29.50 -2.27 -41.41
N ASN A 310 28.57 -2.94 -40.73
CA ASN A 310 27.94 -4.15 -41.22
C ASN A 310 26.82 -3.89 -42.24
N GLY A 311 26.51 -2.62 -42.56
CA GLY A 311 25.42 -2.26 -43.47
C GLY A 311 24.04 -2.68 -42.96
N THR A 312 23.86 -2.76 -41.64
CA THR A 312 22.59 -3.17 -41.03
C THR A 312 21.52 -2.12 -41.34
N LYS A 313 20.36 -2.55 -41.82
CA LYS A 313 19.21 -1.67 -42.04
C LYS A 313 18.33 -1.63 -40.80
N PRO A 314 17.77 -0.47 -40.44
CA PRO A 314 16.86 -0.37 -39.31
C PRO A 314 15.58 -1.18 -39.54
N ASP A 315 15.06 -1.77 -38.47
CA ASP A 315 13.74 -2.40 -38.48
C ASP A 315 12.63 -1.36 -38.29
N HIS A 316 12.08 -0.88 -39.41
CA HIS A 316 11.00 0.10 -39.45
C HIS A 316 9.70 -0.33 -38.75
N SER A 317 9.52 -1.64 -38.51
CA SER A 317 8.34 -2.14 -37.78
C SER A 317 8.40 -1.82 -36.29
N LYS A 318 9.60 -1.62 -35.73
CA LYS A 318 9.79 -1.31 -34.30
C LYS A 318 9.68 0.17 -33.97
N THR A 319 10.03 1.03 -34.91
CA THR A 319 10.05 2.49 -34.73
C THR A 319 8.73 3.15 -35.12
N GLU A 320 7.84 2.43 -35.80
CA GLU A 320 6.66 2.97 -36.50
C GLU A 320 7.00 4.16 -37.43
N GLY A 321 8.26 4.26 -37.87
CA GLY A 321 8.78 5.39 -38.65
C GLY A 321 8.93 6.72 -37.88
N LYS A 322 8.86 6.70 -36.54
CA LYS A 322 9.06 7.92 -35.73
C LYS A 322 10.54 8.21 -35.53
N LYS A 323 10.98 9.37 -36.03
CA LYS A 323 12.33 9.88 -35.80
C LYS A 323 12.50 10.38 -34.36
N GLY A 324 13.57 9.95 -33.69
CA GLY A 324 13.96 10.48 -32.38
C GLY A 324 14.56 9.44 -31.45
N LEU A 325 15.67 9.79 -30.80
CA LEU A 325 16.35 8.94 -29.83
C LEU A 325 15.85 9.24 -28.40
N ARG A 326 15.55 8.19 -27.63
CA ARG A 326 15.18 8.28 -26.22
C ARG A 326 15.95 7.25 -25.40
N ILE A 327 16.17 7.56 -24.12
CA ILE A 327 16.76 6.61 -23.19
C ILE A 327 15.73 5.54 -22.83
N ILE A 328 16.11 4.28 -23.00
CA ILE A 328 15.42 3.10 -22.51
C ILE A 328 16.00 2.78 -21.13
N ARG A 329 15.15 2.81 -20.12
CA ARG A 329 15.54 2.55 -18.73
C ARG A 329 16.03 1.10 -18.56
N ASP A 330 17.15 0.91 -17.85
CA ASP A 330 17.55 -0.41 -17.39
C ASP A 330 16.50 -0.97 -16.41
N PRO A 331 15.86 -2.11 -16.70
CA PRO A 331 14.89 -2.70 -15.79
C PRO A 331 15.52 -3.07 -14.43
N HIS A 332 16.83 -3.29 -14.38
CA HIS A 332 17.55 -3.62 -13.14
C HIS A 332 18.15 -2.40 -12.43
N TYR A 333 17.99 -1.18 -12.98
CA TYR A 333 18.56 0.04 -12.42
C TYR A 333 20.03 -0.12 -12.01
N ARG A 334 20.87 -0.55 -12.95
CA ARG A 334 22.34 -0.57 -12.80
C ARG A 334 22.92 0.75 -13.27
N ARG A 335 24.08 1.11 -12.71
CA ARG A 335 24.84 2.30 -13.13
C ARG A 335 25.24 2.17 -14.60
N TYR A 336 24.94 3.20 -15.38
CA TYR A 336 25.10 3.26 -16.83
C TYR A 336 24.43 2.09 -17.57
N GLY A 337 23.43 1.45 -16.97
CA GLY A 337 22.75 0.30 -17.56
C GLY A 337 21.67 0.68 -18.57
N SER A 338 21.23 1.93 -18.59
CA SER A 338 20.21 2.38 -19.54
C SER A 338 20.78 2.40 -20.96
N THR A 339 19.92 2.22 -21.96
CA THR A 339 20.33 2.09 -23.36
C THR A 339 19.56 3.06 -24.25
N VAL A 340 19.84 3.06 -25.55
CA VAL A 340 19.03 3.73 -26.57
C VAL A 340 18.66 2.71 -27.64
N ASP A 341 17.53 2.91 -28.32
CA ASP A 341 17.12 2.05 -29.42
C ASP A 341 18.04 2.26 -30.65
N MET A 342 18.72 1.19 -31.07
CA MET A 342 19.67 1.26 -32.17
C MET A 342 18.99 1.35 -33.54
N ASP A 343 17.78 0.78 -33.68
CA ASP A 343 16.98 0.92 -34.90
C ASP A 343 16.60 2.40 -35.12
N SER A 344 16.11 3.08 -34.07
CA SER A 344 15.86 4.53 -34.08
C SER A 344 17.12 5.36 -34.36
N ALA A 345 18.28 4.95 -33.83
CA ALA A 345 19.55 5.62 -34.10
C ALA A 345 19.95 5.53 -35.59
N LEU A 346 19.83 4.33 -36.18
CA LEU A 346 20.13 4.09 -37.60
C LEU A 346 19.17 4.84 -38.53
N GLU A 347 17.91 5.03 -38.16
CA GLU A 347 16.96 5.85 -38.91
C GLU A 347 17.25 7.36 -38.81
N THR A 348 17.82 7.79 -37.69
CA THR A 348 18.03 9.21 -37.39
C THR A 348 19.37 9.71 -37.93
N PHE A 349 20.45 8.93 -37.79
CA PHE A 349 21.82 9.32 -38.13
C PHE A 349 22.34 8.48 -39.31
N VAL A 350 21.85 8.80 -40.51
CA VAL A 350 22.18 8.06 -41.74
C VAL A 350 23.44 8.65 -42.39
N PRO A 351 24.51 7.85 -42.61
CA PRO A 351 25.71 8.35 -43.26
C PRO A 351 25.47 8.62 -44.75
N HIS A 352 26.10 9.68 -45.26
CA HIS A 352 26.00 10.06 -46.68
C HIS A 352 26.61 9.02 -47.63
N SER A 353 27.61 8.27 -47.18
CA SER A 353 28.15 7.09 -47.87
C SER A 353 28.75 6.10 -46.87
N SER A 354 29.13 4.91 -47.32
CA SER A 354 29.83 3.91 -46.50
C SER A 354 31.32 4.23 -46.24
N SER A 355 31.77 5.47 -46.50
CA SER A 355 33.15 5.85 -46.20
C SER A 355 33.37 5.94 -44.68
N PRO A 356 34.56 5.59 -44.19
CA PRO A 356 34.88 5.67 -42.76
C PRO A 356 34.62 7.05 -42.16
N GLU A 357 34.85 8.13 -42.93
CA GLU A 357 34.66 9.51 -42.47
C GLU A 357 33.18 9.84 -42.20
N HIS A 358 32.27 9.44 -43.10
CA HIS A 358 30.83 9.68 -42.90
C HIS A 358 30.24 8.83 -41.77
N ILE A 359 30.78 7.62 -41.56
CA ILE A 359 30.41 6.78 -40.40
C ILE A 359 30.87 7.45 -39.10
N GLU A 360 32.09 7.98 -39.07
CA GLU A 360 32.61 8.71 -37.90
C GLU A 360 31.78 9.95 -37.58
N GLU A 361 31.38 10.72 -38.60
CA GLU A 361 30.51 11.89 -38.44
C GLU A 361 29.17 11.51 -37.79
N CYS A 362 28.52 10.44 -38.26
CA CYS A 362 27.29 9.93 -37.66
C CYS A 362 27.49 9.43 -36.22
N CYS A 363 28.62 8.78 -35.94
CA CYS A 363 28.99 8.39 -34.57
C CYS A 363 29.16 9.62 -33.66
N GLY A 364 29.74 10.70 -34.19
CA GLY A 364 29.85 11.99 -33.52
C GLY A 364 28.49 12.61 -33.19
N TRP A 365 27.54 12.59 -34.13
CA TRP A 365 26.17 13.07 -33.90
C TRP A 365 25.43 12.24 -32.86
N LEU A 366 25.53 10.90 -32.92
CA LEU A 366 24.94 10.02 -31.91
C LEU A 366 25.53 10.32 -30.53
N ARG A 367 26.86 10.42 -30.42
CA ARG A 367 27.56 10.76 -29.18
C ARG A 367 27.04 12.07 -28.59
N GLN A 368 26.93 13.12 -29.40
CA GLN A 368 26.39 14.40 -28.97
C GLN A 368 24.95 14.26 -28.46
N LYS A 369 24.11 13.51 -29.17
CA LYS A 369 22.71 13.30 -28.77
C LYS A 369 22.57 12.49 -27.48
N VAL A 370 23.34 11.41 -27.31
CA VAL A 370 23.33 10.60 -26.07
C VAL A 370 23.87 11.42 -24.89
N ASN A 371 24.91 12.24 -25.09
CA ASN A 371 25.38 13.18 -24.06
C ASN A 371 24.28 14.17 -23.65
N GLN A 372 23.55 14.74 -24.61
CA GLN A 372 22.41 15.61 -24.32
C GLN A 372 21.33 14.89 -23.50
N LEU A 373 20.95 13.67 -23.89
CA LEU A 373 19.96 12.87 -23.15
C LEU A 373 20.44 12.52 -21.74
N ASN A 374 21.73 12.22 -21.57
CA ASN A 374 22.33 11.98 -20.26
C ASN A 374 22.30 13.23 -19.38
N GLU A 375 22.53 14.42 -19.95
CA GLU A 375 22.43 15.70 -19.24
C GLU A 375 20.98 16.00 -18.81
N GLU A 376 20.00 15.70 -19.67
CA GLU A 376 18.58 15.80 -19.32
C GLU A 376 18.23 14.89 -18.13
N GLN A 377 18.72 13.64 -18.13
CA GLN A 377 18.55 12.73 -16.98
C GLN A 377 19.26 13.22 -15.72
N HIS A 378 20.46 13.79 -15.86
CA HIS A 378 21.18 14.40 -14.76
C HIS A 378 20.37 15.53 -14.12
N HIS A 379 19.76 16.40 -14.93
CA HIS A 379 18.89 17.48 -14.44
C HIS A 379 17.64 16.94 -13.71
N ILE A 380 16.99 15.90 -14.22
CA ILE A 380 15.84 15.26 -13.55
C ILE A 380 16.26 14.70 -12.18
N VAL A 381 17.39 14.01 -12.10
CA VAL A 381 17.90 13.45 -10.84
C VAL A 381 18.30 14.56 -9.86
N HIS A 382 18.85 15.68 -10.36
CA HIS A 382 19.13 16.86 -9.54
C HIS A 382 17.84 17.42 -8.89
N GLN A 383 16.72 17.48 -9.62
CA GLN A 383 15.43 17.88 -9.05
C GLN A 383 14.95 16.92 -7.95
N HIS A 384 15.18 15.61 -8.12
CA HIS A 384 14.86 14.62 -7.08
C HIS A 384 15.75 14.78 -5.84
N GLN A 385 17.03 15.09 -6.02
CA GLN A 385 17.97 15.38 -4.93
C GLN A 385 17.58 16.66 -4.17
N GLU A 386 17.14 17.70 -4.88
CA GLU A 386 16.62 18.92 -4.25
C GLU A 386 15.40 18.63 -3.37
N GLN A 387 14.44 17.86 -3.89
CA GLN A 387 13.27 17.45 -3.11
C GLN A 387 13.68 16.58 -1.90
N ALA A 388 14.61 15.63 -2.08
CA ALA A 388 15.15 14.83 -0.98
C ALA A 388 15.78 15.69 0.11
N ALA A 389 16.60 16.68 -0.24
CA ALA A 389 17.20 17.59 0.72
C ALA A 389 16.14 18.41 1.48
N ASN A 390 15.06 18.85 0.79
CA ASN A 390 13.95 19.55 1.42
C ASN A 390 13.21 18.66 2.44
N CYS A 391 12.88 17.43 2.07
CA CYS A 391 12.20 16.50 2.97
C CYS A 391 13.08 16.08 4.15
N ILE A 392 14.38 15.86 3.94
CA ILE A 392 15.34 15.55 5.01
C ILE A 392 15.37 16.69 6.03
N VAL A 393 15.56 17.94 5.58
CA VAL A 393 15.59 19.11 6.47
C VAL A 393 14.24 19.31 7.16
N GLY A 394 13.13 19.11 6.44
CA GLY A 394 11.78 19.19 7.02
C GLY A 394 11.56 18.19 8.17
N ASN A 395 12.02 16.95 8.01
CA ASN A 395 11.98 15.95 9.08
C ASN A 395 12.86 16.36 10.26
N VAL A 396 14.10 16.80 10.02
CA VAL A 396 15.00 17.26 11.09
C VAL A 396 14.40 18.44 11.86
N VAL A 397 13.75 19.39 11.15
CA VAL A 397 13.03 20.50 11.78
C VAL A 397 11.95 19.98 12.71
N TYR A 398 11.08 19.08 12.23
CA TYR A 398 10.02 18.53 13.06
C TYR A 398 10.59 17.76 14.26
N GLU A 399 11.56 16.88 14.06
CA GLU A 399 12.05 15.97 15.08
C GLU A 399 12.89 16.65 16.15
N HIS A 400 13.66 17.69 15.81
CA HIS A 400 14.60 18.33 16.75
C HIS A 400 14.20 19.75 17.16
N LEU A 401 13.58 20.54 16.26
CA LEU A 401 13.40 21.98 16.45
C LEU A 401 11.96 22.43 16.68
N ALA A 402 10.97 21.80 16.05
CA ALA A 402 9.57 22.25 16.12
C ALA A 402 8.99 22.08 17.52
N ASP A 403 8.21 23.04 18.01
CA ASP A 403 7.64 23.03 19.38
C ASP A 403 6.63 21.91 19.59
N ASN A 404 5.90 21.55 18.55
CA ASN A 404 4.99 20.40 18.53
C ASN A 404 5.68 19.09 18.13
N GLY A 405 7.00 19.11 17.96
CA GLY A 405 7.81 17.94 17.62
C GLY A 405 8.27 17.14 18.84
N PRO A 406 8.85 15.95 18.64
CA PRO A 406 9.35 15.10 19.73
C PRO A 406 10.58 15.66 20.46
N LYS A 407 11.24 16.70 19.92
CA LYS A 407 12.46 17.31 20.48
C LYS A 407 13.52 16.25 20.79
N LEU A 408 13.82 15.43 19.80
CA LEU A 408 14.87 14.42 19.90
C LEU A 408 16.20 15.13 20.25
N GLY A 409 16.95 14.53 21.18
CA GLY A 409 18.27 15.02 21.57
C GLY A 409 19.31 14.86 20.45
N PRO A 410 20.61 14.87 20.79
CA PRO A 410 21.67 14.77 19.80
C PRO A 410 21.55 13.56 18.87
N VAL A 411 21.92 13.75 17.60
CA VAL A 411 21.97 12.72 16.58
C VAL A 411 22.87 11.58 17.04
N CYS A 412 22.35 10.36 17.03
CA CYS A 412 23.06 9.16 17.40
C CYS A 412 22.48 7.93 16.68
N ARG A 413 23.03 6.75 16.92
CA ARG A 413 22.51 5.51 16.29
C ARG A 413 21.06 5.19 16.68
N LYS A 414 20.65 5.56 17.90
CA LYS A 414 19.29 5.35 18.40
C LYS A 414 18.31 6.38 17.82
N ASN A 415 18.75 7.63 17.72
CA ASN A 415 18.00 8.75 17.16
C ASN A 415 18.78 9.28 15.94
N PRO A 416 18.66 8.61 14.78
CA PRO A 416 19.42 8.99 13.59
C PRO A 416 18.97 10.36 13.08
N LEU A 417 19.77 10.97 12.19
CA LEU A 417 19.44 12.28 11.59
C LEU A 417 18.11 12.23 10.84
N VAL A 418 17.80 11.11 10.23
CA VAL A 418 16.51 10.79 9.61
C VAL A 418 16.23 9.29 9.76
N THR A 419 14.95 8.92 9.78
CA THR A 419 14.53 7.52 9.78
C THR A 419 15.07 6.77 8.57
N ARG A 420 15.56 5.55 8.79
CA ARG A 420 15.97 4.63 7.71
C ARG A 420 14.74 4.13 6.96
N TYR A 421 14.81 4.14 5.63
CA TYR A 421 13.72 3.68 4.76
C TYR A 421 13.85 2.22 4.37
N PHE A 422 15.00 1.59 4.62
CA PHE A 422 15.21 0.20 4.27
C PHE A 422 15.83 -0.59 5.42
N THR A 423 15.48 -1.87 5.49
CA THR A 423 16.17 -2.85 6.31
C THR A 423 17.60 -3.04 5.79
N PHE A 424 18.55 -3.17 6.72
CA PHE A 424 19.92 -3.56 6.43
C PHE A 424 20.38 -4.52 7.54
N PRO A 425 20.28 -5.84 7.34
CA PRO A 425 20.50 -6.83 8.39
C PRO A 425 21.97 -7.26 8.54
N TYR A 426 22.91 -6.59 7.85
CA TYR A 426 24.32 -6.95 7.87
C TYR A 426 25.11 -6.12 8.89
N PRO A 427 26.28 -6.62 9.33
CA PRO A 427 27.20 -5.84 10.15
C PRO A 427 27.59 -4.51 9.49
N ASP A 428 27.91 -3.52 10.33
CA ASP A 428 28.41 -2.24 9.84
C ASP A 428 29.66 -2.43 8.96
N MET A 429 29.67 -1.72 7.83
CA MET A 429 30.76 -1.71 6.87
C MET A 429 30.86 -0.33 6.23
N THR A 430 31.91 -0.04 5.46
CA THR A 430 32.01 1.23 4.74
C THR A 430 30.94 1.33 3.65
N LEU A 431 30.52 2.55 3.29
CA LEU A 431 29.55 2.75 2.21
C LEU A 431 30.02 2.07 0.92
N GLU A 432 31.31 2.14 0.60
CA GLU A 432 31.90 1.50 -0.57
C GLU A 432 31.71 -0.03 -0.56
N GLN A 433 31.84 -0.68 0.60
CA GLN A 433 31.58 -2.11 0.76
C GLN A 433 30.08 -2.44 0.63
N GLU A 434 29.19 -1.60 1.18
CA GLU A 434 27.74 -1.79 1.03
C GLU A 434 27.32 -1.68 -0.43
N LEU A 435 27.90 -0.75 -1.18
CA LEU A 435 27.60 -0.58 -2.61
C LEU A 435 28.04 -1.79 -3.44
N GLN A 436 29.02 -2.59 -3.00
CA GLN A 436 29.39 -3.85 -3.66
C GLN A 436 28.33 -4.95 -3.44
N LEU A 437 27.51 -4.84 -2.39
CA LEU A 437 26.41 -5.79 -2.16
C LEU A 437 25.30 -5.64 -3.20
N LEU A 438 25.20 -4.49 -3.88
CA LEU A 438 24.20 -4.26 -4.92
C LEU A 438 24.26 -5.26 -6.09
N ASP A 439 25.39 -5.93 -6.27
CA ASP A 439 25.60 -6.95 -7.30
C ASP A 439 25.40 -8.39 -6.76
N GLN A 440 24.88 -8.53 -5.53
CA GLN A 440 24.63 -9.80 -4.85
C GLN A 440 23.12 -9.98 -4.57
N PRO A 441 22.38 -10.67 -5.46
CA PRO A 441 20.93 -10.85 -5.31
C PRO A 441 20.51 -11.52 -4.00
N ASP A 442 21.30 -12.47 -3.51
CA ASP A 442 21.12 -13.15 -2.22
C ASP A 442 21.24 -12.20 -1.03
N LYS A 443 21.92 -11.06 -1.19
CA LYS A 443 22.01 -10.02 -0.16
C LYS A 443 20.92 -8.99 -0.31
N THR A 444 20.69 -8.54 -1.54
CA THR A 444 19.79 -7.42 -1.85
C THR A 444 18.31 -7.77 -1.73
N CYS A 445 17.94 -9.04 -1.73
CA CYS A 445 16.58 -9.48 -1.39
C CYS A 445 16.20 -9.09 0.05
N HIS A 446 17.16 -8.95 0.96
CA HIS A 446 16.91 -8.55 2.35
C HIS A 446 16.93 -7.02 2.57
N PHE A 447 17.12 -6.23 1.51
CA PHE A 447 17.03 -4.76 1.57
C PHE A 447 15.59 -4.31 1.36
N LEU A 448 14.78 -4.54 2.38
CA LEU A 448 13.34 -4.39 2.35
C LEU A 448 12.92 -2.96 2.64
N ALA A 449 12.04 -2.40 1.81
CA ALA A 449 11.51 -1.06 2.00
C ALA A 449 10.53 -1.01 3.18
N HIS A 450 10.68 0.01 4.01
CA HIS A 450 9.79 0.29 5.12
C HIS A 450 8.52 1.00 4.66
N ASN A 451 7.41 0.74 5.35
CA ASN A 451 6.14 1.38 5.06
C ASN A 451 6.04 2.76 5.74
N GLY A 452 4.95 3.46 5.48
CA GLY A 452 4.66 4.77 6.05
C GLY A 452 3.45 5.38 5.37
N TRP A 453 3.38 6.70 5.40
CA TRP A 453 2.37 7.47 4.70
C TRP A 453 2.99 8.70 4.03
N VAL A 454 2.33 9.20 2.99
CA VAL A 454 2.77 10.36 2.21
C VAL A 454 1.69 11.43 2.32
N MET A 455 2.10 12.67 2.60
CA MET A 455 1.15 13.79 2.68
C MET A 455 0.46 14.01 1.33
N SER A 456 -0.88 14.00 1.34
CA SER A 456 -1.72 14.33 0.17
C SER A 456 -1.49 13.44 -1.06
N ASP A 457 -1.08 12.18 -0.85
CA ASP A 457 -0.89 11.22 -1.94
C ASP A 457 -2.22 10.61 -2.40
N ASP A 458 -2.22 10.03 -3.60
CA ASP A 458 -3.36 9.31 -4.13
C ASP A 458 -3.50 7.95 -3.41
N PRO A 459 -4.57 7.71 -2.62
CA PRO A 459 -4.74 6.45 -1.89
C PRO A 459 -4.90 5.23 -2.80
N LEU A 460 -5.26 5.42 -4.07
CA LEU A 460 -5.37 4.33 -5.03
C LEU A 460 -4.03 3.91 -5.62
N ARG A 461 -2.97 4.69 -5.36
CA ARG A 461 -1.64 4.45 -5.88
C ARG A 461 -0.72 3.94 -4.77
N ASN A 462 -0.08 2.80 -5.03
CA ASN A 462 0.96 2.31 -4.14
C ASN A 462 2.29 3.05 -4.42
N PHE A 463 2.74 3.86 -3.47
CA PHE A 463 3.96 4.66 -3.57
C PHE A 463 5.26 3.84 -3.64
N ALA A 464 5.23 2.52 -3.41
CA ALA A 464 6.38 1.62 -3.58
C ALA A 464 6.48 1.02 -4.98
N GLU A 465 5.44 1.11 -5.81
CA GLU A 465 5.43 0.57 -7.18
C GLU A 465 6.27 1.41 -8.15
N PRO A 466 6.71 0.82 -9.29
CA PRO A 466 7.39 1.55 -10.35
C PRO A 466 6.63 2.81 -10.79
N GLY A 467 7.38 3.88 -11.11
CA GLY A 467 6.83 5.18 -11.49
C GLY A 467 6.61 6.13 -10.30
N SER A 468 6.72 5.63 -9.06
CA SER A 468 6.85 6.46 -7.86
C SER A 468 8.30 6.84 -7.57
N ASN A 469 8.50 8.07 -7.09
CA ASN A 469 9.81 8.57 -6.65
C ASN A 469 9.83 8.87 -5.14
N VAL A 470 8.79 8.48 -4.39
CA VAL A 470 8.63 8.82 -2.95
C VAL A 470 9.84 8.42 -2.12
N TYR A 471 10.35 7.19 -2.30
CA TYR A 471 11.53 6.71 -1.57
C TYR A 471 12.81 7.47 -1.95
N LEU A 472 12.99 7.78 -3.23
CA LEU A 472 14.16 8.51 -3.73
C LEU A 472 14.15 9.97 -3.26
N ARG A 473 12.97 10.60 -3.26
CA ARG A 473 12.73 11.98 -2.87
C ARG A 473 12.53 12.18 -1.37
N ARG A 474 12.58 11.10 -0.58
CA ARG A 474 12.39 11.14 0.88
C ARG A 474 11.04 11.74 1.31
N GLU A 475 10.01 11.57 0.49
CA GLU A 475 8.66 12.12 0.74
C GLU A 475 7.85 11.28 1.74
N LEU A 476 8.35 10.10 2.13
CA LEU A 476 7.66 9.18 3.04
C LEU A 476 7.85 9.60 4.50
N VAL A 477 6.75 9.78 5.23
CA VAL A 477 6.76 9.73 6.69
C VAL A 477 6.84 8.27 7.08
N CYS A 478 8.07 7.80 7.29
CA CYS A 478 8.41 6.39 7.36
C CYS A 478 8.24 5.81 8.78
N TRP A 479 7.68 4.62 8.86
CA TRP A 479 7.68 3.79 10.06
C TRP A 479 8.89 2.86 10.02
N GLY A 480 10.01 3.31 10.60
CA GLY A 480 11.29 2.62 10.53
C GLY A 480 11.35 1.24 11.20
N ASP A 481 10.26 0.83 11.85
CA ASP A 481 10.10 -0.49 12.49
C ASP A 481 9.27 -1.46 11.64
N SER A 482 8.80 -1.05 10.47
CA SER A 482 7.74 -1.75 9.73
C SER A 482 8.08 -1.89 8.25
N VAL A 483 8.25 -3.12 7.78
CA VAL A 483 8.48 -3.46 6.37
C VAL A 483 7.16 -3.45 5.60
N LYS A 484 7.15 -2.82 4.41
CA LYS A 484 5.99 -2.78 3.52
C LYS A 484 5.80 -4.11 2.80
N LEU A 485 4.59 -4.66 2.84
CA LEU A 485 4.24 -5.94 2.22
C LEU A 485 3.89 -5.78 0.74
N ARG A 486 4.40 -6.68 -0.11
CA ARG A 486 4.29 -6.67 -1.58
C ARG A 486 3.41 -7.82 -2.06
N TYR A 487 2.10 -7.59 -2.11
CA TYR A 487 1.13 -8.60 -2.57
C TYR A 487 1.16 -8.85 -4.08
N GLY A 488 1.54 -7.86 -4.88
CA GLY A 488 1.39 -7.92 -6.35
C GLY A 488 -0.07 -7.77 -6.80
N ASN A 489 -0.37 -8.23 -8.01
CA ASN A 489 -1.70 -8.20 -8.62
C ASN A 489 -2.61 -9.31 -8.10
N GLY A 490 -2.03 -10.42 -7.65
CA GLY A 490 -2.75 -11.60 -7.17
C GLY A 490 -1.88 -12.56 -6.36
N PRO A 491 -2.45 -13.67 -5.85
CA PRO A 491 -1.75 -14.65 -5.05
C PRO A 491 -0.50 -15.24 -5.71
N GLU A 492 -0.47 -15.35 -7.03
CA GLU A 492 0.63 -15.87 -7.83
C GLU A 492 1.92 -15.03 -7.73
N ASP A 493 1.81 -13.72 -7.46
CA ASP A 493 2.96 -12.83 -7.38
C ASP A 493 3.73 -12.94 -6.05
N CYS A 494 3.06 -13.41 -4.99
CA CYS A 494 3.66 -13.69 -3.69
C CYS A 494 2.84 -14.71 -2.87
N PRO A 495 2.88 -16.01 -3.23
CA PRO A 495 1.97 -17.01 -2.67
C PRO A 495 2.05 -17.15 -1.15
N TYR A 496 3.26 -17.07 -0.58
CA TYR A 496 3.44 -17.16 0.87
C TYR A 496 2.73 -16.03 1.60
N LEU A 497 2.95 -14.78 1.18
CA LEU A 497 2.35 -13.60 1.80
C LEU A 497 0.81 -13.68 1.80
N TRP A 498 0.23 -14.06 0.66
CA TRP A 498 -1.22 -14.21 0.54
C TRP A 498 -1.76 -15.30 1.47
N ALA A 499 -1.12 -16.47 1.52
CA ALA A 499 -1.52 -17.56 2.41
C ALA A 499 -1.38 -17.18 3.90
N HIS A 500 -0.27 -16.52 4.27
CA HIS A 500 0.00 -16.06 5.63
C HIS A 500 -1.04 -15.03 6.09
N MET A 501 -1.35 -14.06 5.24
CA MET A 501 -2.31 -12.99 5.56
C MET A 501 -3.76 -13.47 5.52
N GLN A 502 -4.09 -14.41 4.63
CA GLN A 502 -5.38 -15.10 4.67
C GLN A 502 -5.53 -15.85 5.99
N LYS A 503 -4.50 -16.60 6.42
CA LYS A 503 -4.55 -17.35 7.68
C LYS A 503 -4.71 -16.44 8.89
N TYR A 504 -3.96 -15.34 8.94
CA TYR A 504 -4.12 -14.28 9.94
C TYR A 504 -5.56 -13.75 9.98
N THR A 505 -6.13 -13.47 8.81
CA THR A 505 -7.50 -12.95 8.68
C THR A 505 -8.54 -13.96 9.16
N GLU A 506 -8.39 -15.23 8.80
CA GLU A 506 -9.27 -16.33 9.24
C GLU A 506 -9.21 -16.54 10.76
N ILE A 507 -8.01 -16.53 11.36
CA ILE A 507 -7.83 -16.60 12.82
C ILE A 507 -8.58 -15.45 13.48
N THR A 508 -8.40 -14.23 12.97
CA THR A 508 -9.06 -13.04 13.50
C THR A 508 -10.59 -13.15 13.42
N ALA A 509 -11.13 -13.53 12.26
CA ALA A 509 -12.56 -13.69 12.05
C ALA A 509 -13.16 -14.85 12.87
N LYS A 510 -12.37 -15.89 13.17
CA LYS A 510 -12.80 -17.00 14.04
C LYS A 510 -13.12 -16.49 15.44
N TYR A 511 -12.24 -15.70 16.05
CA TYR A 511 -12.35 -15.31 17.45
C TYR A 511 -13.09 -13.98 17.69
N PHE A 512 -13.07 -13.05 16.74
CA PHE A 512 -13.70 -11.73 16.90
C PHE A 512 -14.94 -11.58 16.03
N HIS A 513 -15.85 -10.70 16.45
CA HIS A 513 -17.12 -10.44 15.80
C HIS A 513 -17.01 -9.49 14.59
N GLY A 514 -15.85 -8.87 14.44
CA GLY A 514 -15.59 -7.86 13.44
C GLY A 514 -14.12 -7.45 13.43
N VAL A 515 -13.77 -6.63 12.44
CA VAL A 515 -12.42 -6.12 12.26
C VAL A 515 -12.41 -4.60 12.05
N ARG A 516 -11.36 -3.95 12.55
CA ARG A 516 -10.98 -2.59 12.15
C ARG A 516 -9.89 -2.67 11.08
N LEU A 517 -10.15 -2.09 9.91
CA LEU A 517 -9.15 -1.95 8.86
C LEU A 517 -8.24 -0.76 9.18
N ASP A 518 -7.04 -1.06 9.64
CA ASP A 518 -6.00 -0.06 9.88
C ASP A 518 -5.49 0.53 8.56
N ASN A 519 -5.44 1.86 8.48
CA ASN A 519 -4.95 2.58 7.31
C ASN A 519 -5.52 2.01 5.98
N CYS A 520 -6.84 1.84 5.93
CA CYS A 520 -7.54 1.12 4.85
C CYS A 520 -7.28 1.75 3.47
N HIS A 521 -7.09 3.07 3.42
CA HIS A 521 -6.83 3.80 2.20
C HIS A 521 -5.44 3.52 1.61
N SER A 522 -4.52 2.93 2.38
CA SER A 522 -3.20 2.49 1.89
C SER A 522 -3.15 1.00 1.54
N THR A 523 -4.24 0.26 1.79
CA THR A 523 -4.34 -1.16 1.43
C THR A 523 -4.87 -1.32 0.01
N PRO A 524 -4.17 -2.06 -0.87
CA PRO A 524 -4.69 -2.33 -2.21
C PRO A 524 -6.08 -2.98 -2.15
N LEU A 525 -7.02 -2.44 -2.92
CA LEU A 525 -8.43 -2.85 -2.86
C LEU A 525 -8.62 -4.35 -3.10
N HIS A 526 -7.92 -4.94 -4.07
CA HIS A 526 -8.04 -6.38 -4.37
C HIS A 526 -7.55 -7.27 -3.24
N VAL A 527 -6.55 -6.81 -2.47
CA VAL A 527 -6.06 -7.51 -1.27
C VAL A 527 -7.13 -7.45 -0.19
N ALA A 528 -7.62 -6.24 0.14
CA ALA A 528 -8.64 -6.08 1.17
C ALA A 528 -9.95 -6.83 0.82
N GLU A 529 -10.36 -6.85 -0.45
CA GLU A 529 -11.50 -7.64 -0.93
C GLU A 529 -11.32 -9.12 -0.63
N ALA A 530 -10.19 -9.71 -1.03
CA ALA A 530 -9.92 -11.12 -0.83
C ALA A 530 -9.82 -11.50 0.66
N MET A 531 -9.15 -10.67 1.47
CA MET A 531 -9.02 -10.94 2.91
C MET A 531 -10.39 -10.85 3.60
N LEU A 532 -11.21 -9.84 3.27
CA LEU A 532 -12.56 -9.74 3.85
C LEU A 532 -13.50 -10.84 3.36
N ASP A 533 -13.34 -11.33 2.13
CA ASP A 533 -14.10 -12.49 1.65
C ASP A 533 -13.74 -13.75 2.44
N ALA A 534 -12.45 -13.99 2.68
CA ALA A 534 -12.00 -15.08 3.56
C ALA A 534 -12.52 -14.92 5.00
N ALA A 535 -12.49 -13.69 5.53
CA ALA A 535 -13.04 -13.39 6.85
C ALA A 535 -14.56 -13.67 6.93
N ARG A 536 -15.32 -13.29 5.90
CA ARG A 536 -16.78 -13.51 5.84
C ARG A 536 -17.15 -14.96 5.60
N ALA A 537 -16.31 -15.74 4.93
CA ALA A 537 -16.48 -17.19 4.84
C ALA A 537 -16.41 -17.86 6.23
N VAL A 538 -15.52 -17.37 7.10
CA VAL A 538 -15.43 -17.82 8.51
C VAL A 538 -16.57 -17.23 9.35
N ARG A 539 -16.90 -15.95 9.16
CA ARG A 539 -17.92 -15.22 9.91
C ARG A 539 -18.83 -14.42 8.98
N PRO A 540 -19.99 -14.97 8.56
CA PRO A 540 -20.87 -14.30 7.59
C PRO A 540 -21.36 -12.92 8.02
N ASN A 541 -21.64 -12.71 9.31
CA ASN A 541 -22.05 -11.42 9.88
C ASN A 541 -20.87 -10.59 10.43
N LEU A 542 -19.71 -10.63 9.75
CA LEU A 542 -18.53 -9.86 10.17
C LEU A 542 -18.83 -8.35 10.13
N TYR A 543 -18.69 -7.68 11.28
CA TYR A 543 -18.72 -6.22 11.34
C TYR A 543 -17.39 -5.65 10.85
N VAL A 544 -17.41 -4.70 9.91
CA VAL A 544 -16.19 -4.10 9.37
C VAL A 544 -16.23 -2.59 9.59
N ILE A 545 -15.24 -2.08 10.33
CA ILE A 545 -15.02 -0.65 10.51
C ILE A 545 -13.69 -0.26 9.86
N ALA A 546 -13.60 0.93 9.25
CA ALA A 546 -12.39 1.34 8.55
C ALA A 546 -11.92 2.75 8.95
N GLU A 547 -10.60 2.89 9.10
CA GLU A 547 -9.92 4.17 9.05
C GLU A 547 -9.66 4.55 7.59
N LEU A 548 -10.51 5.41 7.04
CA LEU A 548 -10.51 5.76 5.62
C LEU A 548 -10.63 7.28 5.45
N PHE A 549 -9.57 7.90 4.96
CA PHE A 549 -9.48 9.33 4.71
C PHE A 549 -8.91 9.57 3.32
N THR A 550 -9.74 9.42 2.27
CA THR A 550 -9.26 9.56 0.88
C THR A 550 -9.26 11.01 0.39
N GLY A 551 -9.82 11.94 1.17
CA GLY A 551 -10.06 13.33 0.74
C GLY A 551 -11.19 13.49 -0.28
N SER A 552 -11.89 12.40 -0.65
CA SER A 552 -12.97 12.41 -1.63
C SER A 552 -14.07 11.42 -1.24
N GLU A 553 -15.28 11.94 -0.98
CA GLU A 553 -16.45 11.09 -0.67
C GLU A 553 -16.72 10.05 -1.77
N LEU A 554 -16.45 10.41 -3.04
CA LEU A 554 -16.60 9.47 -4.16
C LEU A 554 -15.63 8.29 -4.06
N VAL A 555 -14.39 8.54 -3.65
CA VAL A 555 -13.39 7.49 -3.46
C VAL A 555 -13.72 6.68 -2.20
N ASP A 556 -14.14 7.32 -1.12
CA ASP A 556 -14.63 6.63 0.09
C ASP A 556 -15.76 5.65 -0.28
N ASN A 557 -16.72 6.07 -1.11
CA ASN A 557 -17.82 5.22 -1.58
C ASN A 557 -17.32 4.02 -2.41
N VAL A 558 -16.23 4.14 -3.16
CA VAL A 558 -15.64 2.99 -3.87
C VAL A 558 -15.17 1.95 -2.87
N PHE A 559 -14.43 2.35 -1.84
CA PHE A 559 -13.94 1.44 -0.79
C PHE A 559 -15.10 0.81 -0.04
N VAL A 560 -16.05 1.61 0.45
CA VAL A 560 -17.21 1.09 1.20
C VAL A 560 -17.99 0.07 0.37
N ASN A 561 -18.30 0.40 -0.88
CA ASN A 561 -19.06 -0.49 -1.76
C ASN A 561 -18.30 -1.77 -2.09
N ARG A 562 -17.01 -1.71 -2.41
CA ARG A 562 -16.21 -2.89 -2.80
C ARG A 562 -15.89 -3.82 -1.65
N LEU A 563 -15.56 -3.23 -0.50
CA LEU A 563 -15.13 -3.94 0.69
C LEU A 563 -16.30 -4.36 1.58
N GLY A 564 -17.49 -3.76 1.42
CA GLY A 564 -18.63 -3.98 2.30
C GLY A 564 -18.37 -3.46 3.70
N ILE A 565 -17.78 -2.25 3.81
CA ILE A 565 -17.50 -1.62 5.10
C ILE A 565 -18.82 -1.24 5.75
N SER A 566 -19.03 -1.66 6.99
CA SER A 566 -20.23 -1.37 7.77
C SER A 566 -20.18 0.03 8.40
N SER A 567 -19.00 0.54 8.73
CA SER A 567 -18.83 1.86 9.36
C SER A 567 -17.51 2.53 9.03
N LEU A 568 -17.53 3.85 8.85
CA LEU A 568 -16.33 4.67 8.69
C LEU A 568 -16.01 5.41 9.99
N ILE A 569 -14.75 5.39 10.41
CA ILE A 569 -14.31 6.15 11.57
C ILE A 569 -14.33 7.64 11.22
N ARG A 570 -14.96 8.44 12.09
CA ARG A 570 -14.88 9.90 12.07
C ARG A 570 -14.26 10.35 13.40
N VAL A 571 -13.24 11.19 13.32
CA VAL A 571 -12.50 11.65 14.49
C VAL A 571 -13.01 13.02 14.90
N HIS A 572 -13.59 13.13 16.09
CA HIS A 572 -13.91 14.42 16.71
C HIS A 572 -12.78 14.80 17.68
N ALA A 573 -11.61 15.11 17.14
CA ALA A 573 -10.48 15.60 17.93
C ALA A 573 -10.57 17.12 18.05
N GLY A 574 -11.49 17.61 18.90
CA GLY A 574 -11.58 19.01 19.33
C GLY A 574 -11.81 20.03 18.20
N CYS A 575 -13.00 20.62 18.18
CA CYS A 575 -13.21 21.88 17.46
C CYS A 575 -12.09 22.88 17.75
N GLY A 576 -11.25 23.18 16.74
CA GLY A 576 -10.76 24.54 16.60
C GLY A 576 -11.98 25.47 16.53
N PRO A 577 -11.91 26.72 17.02
CA PRO A 577 -13.09 27.54 17.29
C PRO A 577 -14.02 27.85 16.09
N ASN A 578 -13.74 27.40 14.87
CA ASN A 578 -14.43 27.84 13.65
C ASN A 578 -14.83 26.71 12.68
N SER A 579 -15.37 25.59 13.14
CA SER A 579 -16.01 24.66 12.19
C SER A 579 -17.14 23.84 12.81
N VAL A 580 -18.26 24.51 13.02
CA VAL A 580 -19.59 23.89 12.94
C VAL A 580 -20.34 24.66 11.85
N SER A 581 -20.55 24.02 10.70
CA SER A 581 -21.62 24.36 9.76
C SER A 581 -21.98 23.14 8.93
#